data_AF-A0A8J3H136-F1
#
_entry.id   AF-A0A8J3H136-F1
#
_cell.length_a   1.000
_cell.length_b   1.000
_cell.length_c   1.000
_cell.angle_alpha   90.00
_cell.angle_beta   90.00
_cell.angle_gamma   90.00
#
_symmetry.space_group_name_H-M   'P 1'
#
loop_
_entity.id
_entity.type
_entity.pdbx_description
1 polymer ?
#
loop_
_entity_poly.entity_id
_entity_poly.type
_entity_poly.pdbx_seq_one_letter_code
_entity_poly.pdbx_strand_id
1 'polypeptide(L)'
;MIGGTAAAALLVYLTGPSLAQDESGPAGLRVQLGLQQSFGSYDNLSLGTGTALNPREGRSTLSSTGVALNVSSETPTQTFNFQIGGALRYGSTPAGSTTETGFVDPAASLFYTHEGARSRLQLDAAYSESAISLARPLWDFTDEDNVVTPPSDFGSLQGTGDRRASRFALMYETGIDAPLGFRASINRDSVQYLNTTTAQPTDYDRSSIKLSTFFRFRPGTALVVDLSASRYDNNILNTTNKSQSAAVGFDHDLASGASLSARIGYTKADSKNTGTTSKDSTGVTGSLSYATPLPSGSLSASYSVSRSDSGAVDTLRVGRQYVLPTGSIGFDIGASSIAGSSARLIGGVNWRQTLPSGSLSLSLNRSVQADANNEDRFTTSLAARYSHQVNETSSLFANASYFLVDGTGTANQTTRTTISMGYSRALTEDWNLDAGINYNARKEVAVGAPTSSTLGRGTSNGVFVSLSRKFDLN
;
A
#
# COMPACT_ATOMS: atom_id res chain seq x y z
N MET A 1 -0.51 -5.66 -11.57
CA MET A 1 0.08 -6.87 -10.95
C MET A 1 -1.10 -7.41 -10.14
N ILE A 2 -1.93 -8.37 -10.56
CA ILE A 2 -1.83 -9.72 -11.18
C ILE A 2 -1.37 -10.77 -10.16
N GLY A 3 -2.31 -11.23 -9.35
CA GLY A 3 -2.25 -12.46 -8.57
C GLY A 3 -3.47 -12.52 -7.65
N GLY A 4 -4.53 -13.23 -8.04
CA GLY A 4 -5.81 -13.26 -7.29
C GLY A 4 -6.81 -12.19 -7.76
N THR A 5 -7.22 -12.28 -9.02
CA THR A 5 -7.88 -11.25 -9.85
C THR A 5 -9.37 -11.01 -9.63
N ALA A 6 -9.87 -11.05 -8.39
CA ALA A 6 -11.26 -10.66 -8.14
C ALA A 6 -11.37 -9.32 -7.37
N ALA A 7 -10.51 -9.08 -6.37
CA ALA A 7 -10.55 -7.82 -5.61
C ALA A 7 -9.56 -6.72 -6.02
N ALA A 8 -8.44 -7.07 -6.66
CA ALA A 8 -7.47 -6.09 -7.15
C ALA A 8 -7.69 -5.71 -8.63
N ALA A 9 -8.60 -6.40 -9.32
CA ALA A 9 -8.85 -6.20 -10.74
C ALA A 9 -9.51 -4.85 -11.08
N LEU A 10 -10.18 -4.20 -10.12
CA LEU A 10 -10.72 -2.87 -10.38
C LEU A 10 -9.63 -1.80 -10.45
N LEU A 11 -8.66 -1.78 -9.54
CA LEU A 11 -7.63 -0.71 -9.54
C LEU A 11 -6.49 -0.92 -10.56
N VAL A 12 -6.27 -2.13 -11.07
CA VAL A 12 -5.21 -2.41 -12.07
C VAL A 12 -5.62 -2.03 -13.51
N TYR A 13 -6.81 -1.47 -13.71
CA TYR A 13 -7.26 -1.00 -15.05
C TYR A 13 -6.36 0.06 -15.71
N LEU A 14 -5.34 0.60 -15.02
CA LEU A 14 -4.51 1.71 -15.52
C LEU A 14 -3.02 1.40 -15.82
N THR A 15 -2.52 0.14 -15.79
CA THR A 15 -1.08 -0.12 -16.04
C THR A 15 -0.74 -1.20 -17.08
N GLY A 16 -1.59 -1.38 -18.09
CA GLY A 16 -1.13 -1.99 -19.34
C GLY A 16 -0.41 -0.94 -20.18
N PRO A 17 0.62 -1.29 -20.99
CA PRO A 17 1.11 -0.38 -22.00
C PRO A 17 -0.05 -0.17 -22.99
N SER A 18 -0.83 0.90 -22.80
CA SER A 18 -1.47 1.51 -23.94
C SER A 18 -0.34 1.86 -24.89
N LEU A 19 -0.34 1.24 -26.07
CA LEU A 19 0.30 1.84 -27.23
C LEU A 19 0.03 3.33 -27.14
N ALA A 20 1.10 4.13 -27.18
CA ALA A 20 1.06 5.58 -27.12
C ALA A 20 -0.12 6.11 -27.96
N GLN A 21 -1.24 6.38 -27.30
CA GLN A 21 -2.28 7.23 -27.79
C GLN A 21 -1.91 8.58 -27.21
N ASP A 22 -1.40 9.46 -28.07
CA ASP A 22 -1.09 10.86 -27.82
C ASP A 22 -1.56 11.36 -26.43
N GLU A 23 -0.61 11.64 -25.54
CA GLU A 23 -0.78 12.49 -24.34
C GLU A 23 -1.10 13.96 -24.71
N SER A 24 -1.68 14.17 -25.89
CA SER A 24 -2.10 15.44 -26.48
C SER A 24 -3.50 15.30 -27.11
N GLY A 25 -4.38 14.50 -26.51
CA GLY A 25 -5.83 14.50 -26.75
C GLY A 25 -6.53 15.49 -25.80
N PRO A 26 -7.63 16.15 -26.21
CA PRO A 26 -8.15 17.34 -25.55
C PRO A 26 -8.71 17.04 -24.15
N ALA A 27 -8.56 18.02 -23.26
CA ALA A 27 -9.38 18.19 -22.06
C ALA A 27 -10.85 17.78 -22.33
N GLY A 28 -11.40 16.87 -21.53
CA GLY A 28 -12.74 16.35 -21.78
C GLY A 28 -13.17 15.19 -20.89
N LEU A 29 -14.46 14.89 -20.94
CA LEU A 29 -15.07 13.75 -20.27
C LEU A 29 -14.74 12.47 -21.05
N ARG A 30 -14.29 11.43 -20.33
CA ARG A 30 -14.06 10.07 -20.84
C ARG A 30 -14.82 9.07 -19.98
N VAL A 31 -15.49 8.12 -20.62
CA VAL A 31 -16.21 7.03 -19.94
C VAL A 31 -15.72 5.70 -20.50
N GLN A 32 -15.19 4.85 -19.62
CA GLN A 32 -14.68 3.53 -19.99
C GLN A 32 -15.41 2.43 -19.23
N LEU A 33 -15.82 1.38 -19.95
CA LEU A 33 -16.31 0.13 -19.39
C LEU A 33 -15.24 -0.95 -19.52
N GLY A 34 -14.95 -1.64 -18.42
CA GLY A 34 -14.08 -2.80 -18.36
C GLY A 34 -14.88 -4.06 -18.07
N LEU A 35 -14.64 -5.12 -18.85
CA LEU A 35 -15.15 -6.47 -18.60
C LEU A 35 -13.98 -7.44 -18.48
N GLN A 36 -14.02 -8.31 -17.47
CA GLN A 36 -13.03 -9.37 -17.29
C GLN A 36 -13.70 -10.68 -16.93
N GLN A 37 -13.35 -11.75 -17.63
CA GLN A 37 -13.74 -13.12 -17.29
C GLN A 37 -12.49 -13.91 -16.88
N SER A 38 -12.47 -14.40 -15.66
CA SER A 38 -11.35 -15.19 -15.12
C SER A 38 -11.82 -16.59 -14.74
N PHE A 39 -11.02 -17.59 -15.04
CA PHE A 39 -11.15 -18.97 -14.58
C PHE A 39 -9.90 -19.34 -13.81
N GLY A 40 -10.04 -20.07 -12.71
CA GLY A 40 -8.88 -20.54 -11.96
C GLY A 40 -9.18 -21.79 -11.14
N SER A 41 -8.13 -22.57 -10.91
CA SER A 41 -8.17 -23.72 -10.01
C SER A 41 -7.00 -23.61 -9.03
N TYR A 42 -7.31 -23.74 -7.75
CA TYR A 42 -6.38 -23.51 -6.65
C TYR A 42 -6.50 -24.62 -5.62
N ASP A 43 -5.39 -25.14 -5.08
CA ASP A 43 -5.42 -25.93 -3.86
C ASP A 43 -5.25 -25.02 -2.64
N ASN A 44 -5.93 -25.35 -1.54
CA ASN A 44 -5.81 -24.65 -0.26
C ASN A 44 -5.88 -23.12 -0.38
N LEU A 45 -6.91 -22.63 -1.08
CA LEU A 45 -7.04 -21.23 -1.50
C LEU A 45 -6.83 -20.25 -0.34
N SER A 46 -7.47 -20.50 0.82
CA SER A 46 -7.36 -19.70 2.04
C SER A 46 -5.98 -19.71 2.73
N LEU A 47 -5.01 -20.47 2.20
CA LEU A 47 -3.71 -20.71 2.82
C LEU A 47 -3.81 -21.32 4.23
N GLY A 48 -4.74 -22.25 4.41
CA GLY A 48 -4.91 -23.02 5.63
C GLY A 48 -3.60 -23.64 6.11
N THR A 49 -3.29 -23.52 7.39
CA THR A 49 -2.01 -23.93 7.98
C THR A 49 -2.01 -25.37 8.48
N GLY A 50 -3.18 -26.02 8.52
CA GLY A 50 -3.36 -27.40 8.98
C GLY A 50 -3.62 -27.51 10.48
N THR A 51 -3.89 -26.39 11.16
CA THR A 51 -4.31 -26.38 12.57
C THR A 51 -5.82 -26.58 12.68
N ALA A 52 -6.33 -26.94 13.86
CA ALA A 52 -7.76 -27.14 14.07
C ALA A 52 -8.60 -25.86 13.79
N LEU A 53 -8.02 -24.68 14.03
CA LEU A 53 -8.66 -23.39 13.81
C LEU A 53 -8.42 -22.82 12.40
N ASN A 54 -7.49 -23.40 11.64
CA ASN A 54 -7.17 -22.98 10.27
C ASN A 54 -6.76 -24.22 9.43
N PRO A 55 -7.71 -25.14 9.15
CA PRO A 55 -7.44 -26.39 8.46
C PRO A 55 -7.05 -26.13 7.00
N ARG A 56 -6.31 -27.07 6.41
CA ARG A 56 -6.03 -27.02 4.96
C ARG A 56 -7.29 -27.30 4.18
N GLU A 57 -7.61 -26.45 3.23
CA GLU A 57 -8.72 -26.65 2.32
C GLU A 57 -8.31 -27.53 1.14
N GLY A 58 -9.30 -28.19 0.53
CA GLY A 58 -9.13 -28.92 -0.72
C GLY A 58 -8.97 -27.99 -1.93
N ARG A 59 -9.39 -28.48 -3.10
CA ARG A 59 -9.32 -27.72 -4.35
C ARG A 59 -10.56 -26.84 -4.53
N SER A 60 -10.32 -25.59 -4.92
CA SER A 60 -11.34 -24.65 -5.37
C SER A 60 -11.23 -24.47 -6.89
N THR A 61 -12.38 -24.37 -7.57
CA THR A 61 -12.45 -23.96 -8.99
C THR A 61 -13.41 -22.79 -9.10
N LEU A 62 -12.93 -21.68 -9.62
CA LEU A 62 -13.64 -20.41 -9.62
C LEU A 62 -13.71 -19.83 -11.04
N SER A 63 -14.87 -19.28 -11.37
CA SER A 63 -15.16 -18.44 -12.51
C SER A 63 -15.56 -17.07 -11.96
N SER A 64 -15.01 -15.98 -12.48
CA SER A 64 -15.30 -14.63 -12.00
C SER A 64 -15.47 -13.69 -13.17
N THR A 65 -16.62 -13.01 -13.22
CA THR A 65 -16.94 -11.96 -14.20
C THR A 65 -16.85 -10.61 -13.50
N GLY A 66 -15.75 -9.89 -13.71
CA GLY A 66 -15.55 -8.53 -13.23
C GLY A 66 -16.12 -7.48 -14.18
N VAL A 67 -16.74 -6.45 -13.62
CA VAL A 67 -17.23 -5.27 -14.33
C VAL A 67 -16.72 -4.02 -13.63
N ALA A 68 -16.17 -3.07 -14.39
CA ALA A 68 -15.70 -1.80 -13.88
C ALA A 68 -16.13 -0.65 -14.79
N LEU A 69 -16.65 0.42 -14.23
CA LEU A 69 -16.93 1.68 -14.92
C LEU A 69 -15.95 2.73 -14.41
N ASN A 70 -15.28 3.43 -15.33
CA ASN A 70 -14.41 4.56 -15.04
C ASN A 70 -14.96 5.80 -15.75
N VAL A 71 -15.14 6.88 -15.01
CA VAL A 71 -15.55 8.19 -15.50
C VAL A 71 -14.45 9.18 -15.12
N SER A 72 -13.76 9.73 -16.11
CA SER A 72 -12.71 10.72 -15.88
C SER A 72 -12.98 12.01 -16.64
N SER A 73 -12.58 13.14 -16.08
CA SER A 73 -12.63 14.44 -16.74
C SER A 73 -11.40 15.25 -16.36
N GLU A 74 -10.77 15.86 -17.35
CA GLU A 74 -9.60 16.70 -17.15
C GLU A 74 -9.81 18.06 -17.81
N THR A 75 -9.51 19.12 -17.07
CA THR A 75 -9.53 20.52 -17.49
C THR A 75 -8.24 21.19 -17.02
N PRO A 76 -7.91 22.42 -17.48
CA PRO A 76 -6.68 23.10 -17.06
C PRO A 76 -6.53 23.32 -15.54
N THR A 77 -7.61 23.23 -14.77
CA THR A 77 -7.60 23.48 -13.31
C THR A 77 -8.27 22.37 -12.51
N GLN A 78 -8.71 21.28 -13.13
CA GLN A 78 -9.43 20.21 -12.46
C GLN A 78 -9.12 18.85 -13.06
N THR A 79 -8.93 17.88 -12.18
CA THR A 79 -8.87 16.46 -12.53
C THR A 79 -9.92 15.75 -11.72
N PHE A 80 -10.78 14.98 -12.38
CA PHE A 80 -11.81 14.14 -11.77
C PHE A 80 -11.64 12.72 -12.28
N ASN A 81 -11.63 11.75 -11.38
CA ASN A 81 -11.69 10.34 -11.71
C ASN A 81 -12.61 9.63 -10.71
N PHE A 82 -13.67 9.02 -11.21
CA PHE A 82 -14.56 8.17 -10.45
C PHE A 82 -14.57 6.78 -11.06
N GLN A 83 -14.33 5.78 -10.22
CA GLN A 83 -14.36 4.39 -10.62
C GLN A 83 -15.31 3.62 -9.71
N ILE A 84 -16.08 2.70 -10.29
CA ILE A 84 -16.94 1.78 -9.55
C ILE A 84 -16.96 0.41 -10.23
N GLY A 85 -17.09 -0.65 -9.45
CA GLY A 85 -17.33 -1.97 -10.00
C GLY A 85 -17.41 -3.06 -8.95
N GLY A 86 -17.44 -4.30 -9.43
CA GLY A 86 -17.41 -5.51 -8.62
C GLY A 86 -17.28 -6.73 -9.52
N ALA A 87 -17.39 -7.91 -8.93
CA ALA A 87 -17.31 -9.16 -9.65
C ALA A 87 -18.47 -10.09 -9.32
N LEU A 88 -18.84 -10.93 -10.27
CA LEU A 88 -19.75 -12.04 -10.07
C LEU A 88 -18.94 -13.34 -10.08
N ARG A 89 -18.84 -14.01 -8.93
CA ARG A 89 -18.03 -15.21 -8.74
C ARG A 89 -18.90 -16.45 -8.58
N TYR A 90 -18.62 -17.46 -9.38
CA TYR A 90 -19.22 -18.79 -9.30
C TYR A 90 -18.16 -19.86 -9.26
N GLY A 91 -18.46 -21.01 -8.67
CA GLY A 91 -17.52 -22.11 -8.64
C GLY A 91 -17.79 -23.10 -7.54
N SER A 92 -16.92 -24.10 -7.45
CA SER A 92 -16.90 -25.05 -6.35
C SER A 92 -15.78 -24.69 -5.38
N THR A 93 -16.13 -24.68 -4.10
CA THR A 93 -15.20 -24.55 -2.99
C THR A 93 -15.35 -25.78 -2.08
N PRO A 94 -14.29 -26.25 -1.40
CA PRO A 94 -14.38 -27.38 -0.49
C PRO A 94 -15.39 -27.14 0.64
N ALA A 95 -16.01 -28.21 1.14
CA ALA A 95 -16.88 -28.11 2.31
C ALA A 95 -16.14 -27.48 3.50
N GLY A 96 -16.74 -26.45 4.11
CA GLY A 96 -16.14 -25.67 5.19
C GLY A 96 -15.40 -24.39 4.76
N SER A 97 -15.20 -24.16 3.46
CA SER A 97 -14.73 -22.86 2.96
C SER A 97 -15.84 -21.81 3.10
N THR A 98 -15.52 -20.63 3.66
CA THR A 98 -16.42 -19.46 3.60
C THR A 98 -16.04 -18.47 2.49
N THR A 99 -15.26 -18.90 1.51
CA THR A 99 -15.05 -18.12 0.29
C THR A 99 -16.41 -17.85 -0.38
N GLU A 100 -16.78 -16.57 -0.46
CA GLU A 100 -18.07 -16.13 -0.97
C GLU A 100 -18.20 -16.37 -2.49
N THR A 101 -19.40 -16.78 -2.91
CA THR A 101 -19.86 -16.86 -4.30
C THR A 101 -21.10 -15.98 -4.47
N GLY A 102 -21.31 -15.43 -5.66
CA GLY A 102 -22.32 -14.41 -5.92
C GLY A 102 -21.65 -13.10 -6.32
N PHE A 103 -22.28 -11.97 -5.98
CA PHE A 103 -21.66 -10.66 -6.18
C PHE A 103 -20.64 -10.40 -5.08
N VAL A 104 -19.40 -10.16 -5.47
CA VAL A 104 -18.23 -10.09 -4.59
C VAL A 104 -17.33 -8.93 -5.00
N ASP A 105 -16.43 -8.59 -4.09
CA ASP A 105 -15.38 -7.58 -4.28
C ASP A 105 -15.87 -6.21 -4.83
N PRO A 106 -16.96 -5.62 -4.32
CA PRO A 106 -17.33 -4.26 -4.71
C PRO A 106 -16.20 -3.27 -4.40
N ALA A 107 -15.95 -2.36 -5.34
CA ALA A 107 -14.99 -1.30 -5.17
C ALA A 107 -15.51 0.01 -5.76
N ALA A 108 -15.18 1.12 -5.11
CA ALA A 108 -15.42 2.46 -5.61
C ALA A 108 -14.26 3.37 -5.22
N SER A 109 -13.82 4.23 -6.13
CA SER A 109 -12.83 5.27 -5.84
C SER A 109 -13.22 6.59 -6.49
N LEU A 110 -12.88 7.68 -5.80
CA LEU A 110 -13.04 9.05 -6.25
C LEU A 110 -11.72 9.77 -6.01
N PHE A 111 -11.18 10.34 -7.08
CA PHE A 111 -10.11 11.30 -7.04
C PHE A 111 -10.61 12.62 -7.61
N TYR A 112 -10.39 13.70 -6.89
CA TYR A 112 -10.71 15.04 -7.35
C TYR A 112 -9.62 16.01 -6.94
N THR A 113 -9.05 16.71 -7.92
CA THR A 113 -8.13 17.82 -7.69
C THR A 113 -8.69 19.07 -8.32
N HIS A 114 -8.59 20.20 -7.61
CA HIS A 114 -8.89 21.53 -8.14
C HIS A 114 -7.75 22.50 -7.81
N GLU A 115 -7.18 23.09 -8.85
CA GLU A 115 -6.18 24.15 -8.77
C GLU A 115 -6.85 25.52 -8.95
N GLY A 116 -6.84 26.32 -7.90
CA GLY A 116 -7.21 27.73 -7.94
C GLY A 116 -5.98 28.61 -8.12
N ALA A 117 -6.18 29.94 -8.19
CA ALA A 117 -5.08 30.88 -8.47
C ALA A 117 -3.89 30.79 -7.49
N ARG A 118 -4.16 30.47 -6.21
CA ARG A 118 -3.15 30.29 -5.14
C ARG A 118 -3.59 29.26 -4.09
N SER A 119 -4.37 28.29 -4.54
CA SER A 119 -4.96 27.28 -3.66
C SER A 119 -5.08 25.97 -4.40
N ARG A 120 -5.04 24.88 -3.66
CA ARG A 120 -5.23 23.54 -4.20
C ARG A 120 -6.09 22.74 -3.24
N LEU A 121 -7.12 22.11 -3.79
CA LEU A 121 -7.96 21.15 -3.11
C LEU A 121 -7.72 19.78 -3.72
N GLN A 122 -7.49 18.77 -2.88
CA GLN A 122 -7.37 17.38 -3.29
C GLN A 122 -8.27 16.53 -2.39
N LEU A 123 -9.08 15.67 -2.99
CA LEU A 123 -9.96 14.72 -2.35
C LEU A 123 -9.67 13.33 -2.93
N ASP A 124 -9.39 12.39 -2.05
CA ASP A 124 -9.23 10.98 -2.35
C ASP A 124 -10.17 10.18 -1.46
N ALA A 125 -11.11 9.46 -2.06
CA ALA A 125 -11.96 8.52 -1.33
C ALA A 125 -11.93 7.16 -2.01
N ALA A 126 -11.79 6.09 -1.25
CA ALA A 126 -11.78 4.74 -1.77
C ALA A 126 -12.52 3.80 -0.83
N TYR A 127 -13.24 2.85 -1.41
CA TYR A 127 -13.87 1.72 -0.75
C TYR A 127 -13.53 0.47 -1.55
N SER A 128 -13.17 -0.61 -0.86
CA SER A 128 -13.00 -1.91 -1.48
C SER A 128 -13.38 -3.01 -0.50
N GLU A 129 -13.99 -4.05 -1.03
CA GLU A 129 -14.25 -5.29 -0.33
C GLU A 129 -13.50 -6.43 -1.01
N SER A 130 -13.15 -7.44 -0.24
CA SER A 130 -12.40 -8.56 -0.77
C SER A 130 -12.42 -9.79 0.11
N ALA A 131 -12.37 -10.95 -0.52
CA ALA A 131 -12.15 -12.19 0.21
C ALA A 131 -10.74 -12.24 0.83
N ILE A 132 -10.67 -12.56 2.13
CA ILE A 132 -9.43 -12.80 2.88
C ILE A 132 -8.66 -13.99 2.31
N SER A 133 -9.39 -14.99 1.80
CA SER A 133 -8.82 -16.21 1.25
C SER A 133 -8.06 -16.00 -0.05
N LEU A 134 -8.25 -14.88 -0.73
CA LEU A 134 -7.48 -14.56 -1.92
C LEU A 134 -6.15 -13.96 -1.51
N ALA A 135 -5.06 -14.63 -1.87
CA ALA A 135 -3.72 -14.10 -1.67
C ALA A 135 -3.59 -12.75 -2.38
N ARG A 136 -3.21 -11.74 -1.60
CA ARG A 136 -2.91 -10.38 -2.06
C ARG A 136 -1.40 -10.25 -2.16
N PRO A 137 -0.79 -10.45 -3.32
CA PRO A 137 0.64 -10.25 -3.44
C PRO A 137 1.04 -8.80 -3.16
N LEU A 138 2.27 -8.57 -2.68
CA LEU A 138 2.72 -7.22 -2.28
C LEU A 138 2.65 -6.19 -3.39
N TRP A 139 2.62 -6.68 -4.60
CA TRP A 139 2.58 -5.87 -5.77
C TRP A 139 1.28 -5.16 -6.09
N ASP A 140 0.19 -5.60 -5.46
CA ASP A 140 -1.08 -4.90 -5.48
C ASP A 140 -0.98 -3.57 -4.71
N PHE A 141 0.10 -3.39 -3.94
CA PHE A 141 0.37 -2.23 -3.10
C PHE A 141 1.62 -1.46 -3.53
N THR A 142 2.04 -1.64 -4.79
CA THR A 142 3.16 -0.91 -5.38
C THR A 142 2.64 0.31 -6.14
N ASP A 143 3.16 1.49 -5.82
CA ASP A 143 2.82 2.73 -6.53
C ASP A 143 3.62 2.91 -7.84
N GLU A 144 3.39 4.02 -8.53
CA GLU A 144 4.05 4.39 -9.79
C GLU A 144 5.57 4.59 -9.63
N ASP A 145 6.02 4.90 -8.42
CA ASP A 145 7.43 5.02 -8.05
C ASP A 145 8.05 3.67 -7.65
N ASN A 146 7.30 2.58 -7.80
CA ASN A 146 7.69 1.22 -7.43
C ASN A 146 8.00 1.09 -5.92
N VAL A 147 7.35 1.91 -5.08
CA VAL A 147 7.38 1.81 -3.62
C VAL A 147 6.25 0.91 -3.16
N VAL A 148 6.58 -0.10 -2.37
CA VAL A 148 5.64 -1.10 -1.85
C VAL A 148 5.13 -0.67 -0.48
N THR A 149 3.84 -0.32 -0.39
CA THR A 149 3.19 0.12 0.86
C THR A 149 2.00 -0.78 1.21
N PRO A 150 2.25 -1.98 1.79
CA PRO A 150 1.18 -2.89 2.16
C PRO A 150 0.35 -2.33 3.32
N PRO A 151 -0.92 -2.74 3.48
CA PRO A 151 -1.73 -2.30 4.59
C PRO A 151 -1.21 -2.87 5.92
N SER A 152 -1.50 -2.18 7.04
CA SER A 152 -0.98 -2.54 8.38
C SER A 152 -1.44 -3.91 8.89
N ASP A 153 -2.52 -4.45 8.33
CA ASP A 153 -3.06 -5.78 8.60
C ASP A 153 -2.59 -6.86 7.62
N PHE A 154 -1.69 -6.53 6.70
CA PHE A 154 -1.21 -7.50 5.73
C PHE A 154 -0.54 -8.71 6.40
N GLY A 155 0.05 -8.55 7.59
CA GLY A 155 0.54 -9.67 8.39
C GLY A 155 -0.59 -10.59 8.89
N SER A 156 -1.72 -10.06 9.31
CA SER A 156 -2.77 -10.81 10.01
C SER A 156 -3.79 -11.53 9.11
N LEU A 157 -3.90 -11.20 7.81
CA LEU A 157 -4.92 -11.83 6.93
C LEU A 157 -4.76 -13.37 6.85
N GLN A 158 -5.72 -14.14 7.36
CA GLN A 158 -5.68 -15.60 7.30
C GLN A 158 -7.09 -16.20 7.30
N GLY A 159 -7.22 -17.39 6.69
CA GLY A 159 -8.50 -18.08 6.60
C GLY A 159 -9.40 -17.47 5.53
N THR A 160 -10.70 -17.47 5.81
CA THR A 160 -11.76 -17.03 4.89
C THR A 160 -12.62 -15.95 5.55
N GLY A 161 -13.48 -15.30 4.76
CA GLY A 161 -14.30 -14.14 5.14
C GLY A 161 -14.00 -12.92 4.27
N ASP A 162 -14.61 -11.79 4.60
CA ASP A 162 -14.54 -10.56 3.81
C ASP A 162 -13.82 -9.46 4.57
N ARG A 163 -12.94 -8.76 3.87
CA ARG A 163 -12.20 -7.60 4.34
C ARG A 163 -12.70 -6.37 3.59
N ARG A 164 -13.33 -5.46 4.33
CA ARG A 164 -13.74 -4.14 3.84
C ARG A 164 -12.70 -3.11 4.24
N ALA A 165 -12.21 -2.34 3.28
CA ALA A 165 -11.31 -1.23 3.52
C ALA A 165 -11.89 0.05 2.94
N SER A 166 -11.86 1.11 3.73
CA SER A 166 -12.19 2.45 3.27
C SER A 166 -11.06 3.43 3.59
N ARG A 167 -10.83 4.36 2.67
CA ARG A 167 -9.89 5.46 2.81
C ARG A 167 -10.60 6.76 2.44
N PHE A 168 -10.33 7.80 3.20
CA PHE A 168 -10.70 9.17 2.90
C PHE A 168 -9.51 10.08 3.20
N ALA A 169 -9.06 10.85 2.23
CA ALA A 169 -8.06 11.90 2.40
C ALA A 169 -8.57 13.20 1.78
N LEU A 170 -8.44 14.29 2.52
CA LEU A 170 -8.75 15.64 2.07
C LEU A 170 -7.54 16.52 2.36
N MET A 171 -6.99 17.15 1.33
CA MET A 171 -5.96 18.17 1.46
C MET A 171 -6.47 19.50 0.90
N TYR A 172 -6.32 20.56 1.69
CA TYR A 172 -6.53 21.92 1.23
C TYR A 172 -5.29 22.75 1.51
N GLU A 173 -4.78 23.40 0.48
CA GLU A 173 -3.65 24.31 0.54
C GLU A 173 -4.07 25.69 0.02
N THR A 174 -3.66 26.75 0.69
CA THR A 174 -3.93 28.14 0.27
C THR A 174 -2.76 29.04 0.63
N GLY A 175 -2.65 30.18 -0.05
CA GLY A 175 -1.47 31.03 0.04
C GLY A 175 -0.24 30.34 -0.56
N ILE A 176 -0.46 29.57 -1.63
CA ILE A 176 0.63 29.07 -2.48
C ILE A 176 1.38 30.31 -3.01
N ASP A 177 2.70 30.31 -2.84
CA ASP A 177 3.61 31.41 -3.16
C ASP A 177 3.36 32.76 -2.44
N ALA A 178 2.47 32.79 -1.44
CA ALA A 178 2.27 33.95 -0.59
C ALA A 178 3.24 33.96 0.61
N PRO A 179 3.53 35.13 1.20
CA PRO A 179 4.31 35.24 2.45
C PRO A 179 3.73 34.42 3.60
N LEU A 180 2.42 34.16 3.57
CA LEU A 180 1.71 33.31 4.51
C LEU A 180 0.91 32.25 3.75
N GLY A 181 1.13 30.98 4.07
CA GLY A 181 0.40 29.86 3.50
C GLY A 181 -0.15 28.92 4.57
N PHE A 182 -1.19 28.19 4.23
CA PHE A 182 -1.84 27.21 5.11
C PHE A 182 -2.04 25.90 4.37
N ARG A 183 -1.84 24.79 5.08
CA ARG A 183 -2.20 23.46 4.61
C ARG A 183 -2.97 22.73 5.69
N ALA A 184 -4.13 22.19 5.33
CA ALA A 184 -4.92 21.31 6.17
C ALA A 184 -5.00 19.94 5.49
N SER A 185 -4.77 18.88 6.25
CA SER A 185 -4.88 17.51 5.80
C SER A 185 -5.74 16.72 6.78
N ILE A 186 -6.74 16.00 6.29
CA ILE A 186 -7.57 15.08 7.06
C ILE A 186 -7.44 13.72 6.40
N ASN A 187 -7.10 12.69 7.16
CA ASN A 187 -7.02 11.32 6.69
C ASN A 187 -7.86 10.41 7.59
N ARG A 188 -8.52 9.42 6.98
CA ARG A 188 -9.20 8.33 7.67
C ARG A 188 -9.01 7.04 6.90
N ASP A 189 -8.53 6.01 7.57
CA ASP A 189 -8.42 4.65 7.05
C ASP A 189 -9.18 3.72 8.01
N SER A 190 -10.05 2.88 7.48
CA SER A 190 -10.79 1.90 8.28
C SER A 190 -10.79 0.53 7.61
N VAL A 191 -10.61 -0.51 8.43
CA VAL A 191 -10.74 -1.90 8.01
C VAL A 191 -11.71 -2.62 8.92
N GLN A 192 -12.61 -3.37 8.30
CA GLN A 192 -13.60 -4.22 8.97
C GLN A 192 -13.58 -5.61 8.35
N TYR A 193 -13.78 -6.61 9.21
CA TYR A 193 -13.82 -8.01 8.83
C TYR A 193 -15.20 -8.61 9.10
N LEU A 194 -15.70 -9.38 8.13
CA LEU A 194 -17.02 -10.01 8.20
C LEU A 194 -16.89 -11.50 7.85
N ASN A 195 -17.80 -12.31 8.38
CA ASN A 195 -17.94 -13.74 8.02
C ASN A 195 -16.62 -14.55 8.13
N THR A 196 -15.79 -14.24 9.12
CA THR A 196 -14.46 -14.82 9.26
C THR A 196 -14.49 -16.20 9.91
N THR A 197 -13.63 -17.11 9.44
CA THR A 197 -13.50 -18.47 10.00
C THR A 197 -12.45 -18.61 11.08
N THR A 198 -11.44 -17.74 11.04
CA THR A 198 -10.40 -17.70 12.06
C THR A 198 -10.80 -16.68 13.12
N ALA A 199 -10.63 -17.04 14.39
CA ALA A 199 -10.76 -16.06 15.46
C ALA A 199 -9.62 -15.03 15.32
N GLN A 200 -9.95 -13.75 15.44
CA GLN A 200 -9.04 -12.61 15.66
C GLN A 200 -8.49 -11.80 14.44
N PRO A 201 -9.26 -11.49 13.38
CA PRO A 201 -8.96 -10.30 12.59
C PRO A 201 -9.30 -9.03 13.39
N THR A 202 -8.33 -8.13 13.51
CA THR A 202 -8.50 -6.85 14.22
C THR A 202 -9.22 -5.85 13.30
N ASP A 203 -10.45 -5.48 13.62
CA ASP A 203 -11.08 -4.31 13.00
C ASP A 203 -10.43 -3.06 13.56
N TYR A 204 -10.15 -2.07 12.71
CA TYR A 204 -9.57 -0.82 13.16
C TYR A 204 -10.03 0.39 12.34
N ASP A 205 -9.99 1.55 12.98
CA ASP A 205 -10.18 2.87 12.37
C ASP A 205 -9.03 3.77 12.80
N ARG A 206 -8.39 4.45 11.86
CA ARG A 206 -7.37 5.45 12.10
C ARG A 206 -7.81 6.75 11.45
N SER A 207 -7.89 7.82 12.23
CA SER A 207 -8.15 9.16 11.73
C SER A 207 -7.05 10.11 12.16
N SER A 208 -6.72 11.08 11.31
CA SER A 208 -5.76 12.14 11.63
C SER A 208 -6.14 13.45 10.99
N ILE A 209 -5.79 14.54 11.67
CA ILE A 209 -5.84 15.90 11.16
C ILE A 209 -4.46 16.54 11.35
N LYS A 210 -3.97 17.23 10.32
CA LYS A 210 -2.75 18.02 10.35
C LYS A 210 -3.04 19.41 9.82
N LEU A 211 -2.59 20.43 10.55
CA LEU A 211 -2.62 21.83 10.15
C LEU A 211 -1.18 22.35 10.12
N SER A 212 -0.77 22.94 9.00
CA SER A 212 0.55 23.53 8.81
C SER A 212 0.41 24.99 8.40
N THR A 213 1.16 25.87 9.05
CA THR A 213 1.29 27.28 8.67
C THR A 213 2.70 27.54 8.18
N PHE A 214 2.82 28.20 7.02
CA PHE A 214 4.08 28.52 6.38
C PHE A 214 4.28 30.05 6.37
N PHE A 215 5.34 30.53 7.02
CA PHE A 215 5.75 31.93 6.98
C PHE A 215 6.99 32.06 6.08
N ARG A 216 6.79 32.55 4.85
CA ARG A 216 7.83 32.74 3.83
C ARG A 216 8.37 34.15 3.92
N PHE A 217 9.45 34.33 4.66
CA PHE A 217 10.08 35.64 4.90
C PHE A 217 11.23 35.94 3.94
N ARG A 218 11.79 34.92 3.27
CA ARG A 218 12.82 35.04 2.23
C ARG A 218 12.57 34.01 1.12
N PRO A 219 13.00 34.27 -0.13
CA PRO A 219 12.96 33.27 -1.19
C PRO A 219 13.61 31.95 -0.74
N GLY A 220 12.94 30.84 -0.98
CA GLY A 220 13.41 29.51 -0.57
C GLY A 220 13.54 29.30 0.93
N THR A 221 12.93 30.12 1.80
CA THR A 221 12.96 29.87 3.26
C THR A 221 11.60 30.10 3.89
N ALA A 222 11.09 29.09 4.60
CA ALA A 222 9.84 29.16 5.33
C ALA A 222 10.03 28.72 6.79
N LEU A 223 9.49 29.50 7.73
CA LEU A 223 9.23 29.00 9.08
C LEU A 223 7.91 28.22 9.04
N VAL A 224 7.87 27.05 9.69
CA VAL A 224 6.72 26.16 9.67
C VAL A 224 6.24 25.92 11.10
N VAL A 225 4.93 26.01 11.31
CA VAL A 225 4.26 25.56 12.53
C VAL A 225 3.31 24.44 12.15
N ASP A 226 3.49 23.28 12.78
CA ASP A 226 2.72 22.05 12.54
C ASP A 226 1.91 21.70 13.79
N LEU A 227 0.60 21.51 13.63
CA LEU A 227 -0.28 20.94 14.64
C LEU A 227 -0.88 19.65 14.09
N SER A 228 -0.90 18.58 14.88
CA SER A 228 -1.52 17.32 14.45
C SER A 228 -2.23 16.63 15.59
N ALA A 229 -3.31 15.94 15.25
CA ALA A 229 -4.00 15.03 16.15
C ALA A 229 -4.35 13.75 15.38
N SER A 230 -4.17 12.60 16.02
CA SER A 230 -4.57 11.31 15.47
C SER A 230 -5.31 10.48 16.51
N ARG A 231 -6.22 9.65 16.02
CA ARG A 231 -6.97 8.69 16.81
C ARG A 231 -6.93 7.35 16.10
N TYR A 232 -6.71 6.30 16.86
CA TYR A 232 -6.78 4.92 16.41
C TYR A 232 -7.67 4.15 17.38
N ASP A 233 -8.64 3.42 16.85
CA ASP A 233 -9.54 2.56 17.62
C ASP A 233 -9.50 1.15 17.01
N ASN A 234 -9.55 0.11 17.85
CA ASN A 234 -9.69 -1.27 17.40
C ASN A 234 -10.65 -2.10 18.27
N ASN A 235 -11.07 -3.25 17.76
CA ASN A 235 -11.99 -4.16 18.44
C ASN A 235 -11.30 -5.11 19.46
N ILE A 236 -9.96 -5.20 19.46
CA ILE A 236 -9.21 -6.01 20.42
C ILE A 236 -9.08 -5.26 21.74
N LEU A 237 -9.69 -5.80 22.79
CA LEU A 237 -9.79 -5.16 24.11
C LEU A 237 -10.44 -3.76 24.05
N ASN A 238 -11.13 -3.41 22.96
CA ASN A 238 -11.57 -2.04 22.64
C ASN A 238 -10.47 -0.99 22.89
N THR A 239 -9.33 -1.16 22.23
CA THR A 239 -8.18 -0.25 22.38
C THR A 239 -8.44 1.08 21.67
N THR A 240 -8.22 2.20 22.36
CA THR A 240 -8.24 3.55 21.80
C THR A 240 -6.91 4.25 22.08
N ASN A 241 -6.20 4.64 21.02
CA ASN A 241 -4.96 5.39 21.08
C ASN A 241 -5.19 6.79 20.50
N LYS A 242 -4.77 7.83 21.24
CA LYS A 242 -4.90 9.24 20.83
C LYS A 242 -3.53 9.88 20.88
N SER A 243 -3.14 10.60 19.84
CA SER A 243 -1.91 11.37 19.80
C SER A 243 -2.19 12.82 19.42
N GLN A 244 -1.50 13.74 20.07
CA GLN A 244 -1.55 15.18 19.79
C GLN A 244 -0.12 15.71 19.76
N SER A 245 0.22 16.44 18.70
CA SER A 245 1.57 16.98 18.53
C SER A 245 1.55 18.43 18.08
N ALA A 246 2.50 19.20 18.58
CA ALA A 246 2.83 20.54 18.09
C ALA A 246 4.32 20.60 17.77
N ALA A 247 4.67 21.12 16.60
CA ALA A 247 6.04 21.27 16.15
C ALA A 247 6.27 22.62 15.49
N VAL A 248 7.51 23.08 15.59
CA VAL A 248 8.04 24.27 14.92
C VAL A 248 9.27 23.86 14.15
N GLY A 249 9.46 24.44 12.98
CA GLY A 249 10.55 24.09 12.10
C GLY A 249 10.82 25.13 11.04
N PHE A 250 11.75 24.81 10.16
CA PHE A 250 11.97 25.59 8.96
C PHE A 250 12.24 24.67 7.77
N ASP A 251 11.84 25.14 6.60
CA ASP A 251 12.20 24.58 5.30
C ASP A 251 13.10 25.59 4.57
N HIS A 252 14.19 25.12 3.97
CA HIS A 252 15.14 25.94 3.24
C HIS A 252 15.61 25.28 1.94
N ASP A 253 15.37 25.94 0.82
CA ASP A 253 15.87 25.59 -0.51
C ASP A 253 17.14 26.40 -0.81
N LEU A 254 18.24 25.69 -1.03
CA LEU A 254 19.55 26.25 -1.35
C LEU A 254 19.64 26.55 -2.84
N ALA A 255 20.48 27.53 -3.20
CA ALA A 255 20.74 27.87 -4.61
C ALA A 255 21.32 26.71 -5.45
N SER A 256 21.92 25.71 -4.80
CA SER A 256 22.38 24.47 -5.43
C SER A 256 21.25 23.51 -5.81
N GLY A 257 19.99 23.83 -5.48
CA GLY A 257 18.83 22.94 -5.59
C GLY A 257 18.68 21.96 -4.43
N ALA A 258 19.56 22.01 -3.43
CA ALA A 258 19.42 21.19 -2.22
C ALA A 258 18.31 21.72 -1.30
N SER A 259 17.65 20.84 -0.57
CA SER A 259 16.62 21.18 0.42
C SER A 259 16.99 20.70 1.81
N LEU A 260 16.72 21.54 2.81
CA LEU A 260 16.91 21.27 4.22
C LEU A 260 15.58 21.50 4.93
N SER A 261 15.16 20.52 5.73
CA SER A 261 13.95 20.62 6.54
C SER A 261 14.25 20.17 7.96
N ALA A 262 13.98 21.03 8.93
CA ALA A 262 14.19 20.73 10.35
C ALA A 262 12.90 21.04 11.11
N ARG A 263 12.45 20.09 11.92
CA ARG A 263 11.27 20.21 12.80
C ARG A 263 11.63 19.71 14.19
N ILE A 264 11.19 20.43 15.21
CA ILE A 264 11.22 19.99 16.61
C ILE A 264 9.85 20.22 17.21
N GLY A 265 9.39 19.25 18.00
CA GLY A 265 8.05 19.27 18.55
C GLY A 265 7.92 18.48 19.83
N TYR A 266 6.69 18.43 20.31
CA TYR A 266 6.29 17.66 21.47
C TYR A 266 5.03 16.87 21.13
N THR A 267 5.01 15.61 21.53
CA THR A 267 3.90 14.69 21.29
C THR A 267 3.42 14.11 22.61
N LYS A 268 2.09 14.12 22.79
CA LYS A 268 1.41 13.37 23.84
C LYS A 268 0.58 12.27 23.20
N ALA A 269 0.85 11.02 23.59
CA ALA A 269 0.14 9.84 23.14
C ALA A 269 -0.45 9.10 24.36
N ASP A 270 -1.76 8.86 24.35
CA ASP A 270 -2.49 8.16 25.40
C ASP A 270 -3.16 6.91 24.80
N SER A 271 -3.09 5.77 25.49
CA SER A 271 -3.69 4.50 25.09
C SER A 271 -4.57 3.94 26.19
N LYS A 272 -5.80 3.55 25.84
CA LYS A 272 -6.80 2.98 26.75
C LYS A 272 -7.30 1.65 26.21
N ASN A 273 -7.20 0.59 27.00
CA ASN A 273 -7.81 -0.69 26.69
C ASN A 273 -8.79 -1.09 27.81
N THR A 274 -9.81 -1.86 27.45
CA THR A 274 -10.80 -2.39 28.39
C THR A 274 -10.11 -3.28 29.41
N GLY A 275 -10.30 -2.98 30.70
CA GLY A 275 -9.79 -3.81 31.79
C GLY A 275 -8.29 -3.65 32.11
N THR A 276 -7.59 -2.70 31.49
CA THR A 276 -6.19 -2.38 31.80
C THR A 276 -5.99 -0.91 32.17
N THR A 277 -4.90 -0.60 32.86
CA THR A 277 -4.49 0.79 33.13
C THR A 277 -4.14 1.53 31.83
N SER A 278 -4.47 2.82 31.76
CA SER A 278 -4.05 3.71 30.67
C SER A 278 -2.53 3.71 30.55
N LYS A 279 -2.01 3.65 29.32
CA LYS A 279 -0.60 3.89 29.03
C LYS A 279 -0.45 5.28 28.44
N ASP A 280 0.43 6.08 29.00
CA ASP A 280 0.68 7.44 28.53
C ASP A 280 2.16 7.55 28.12
N SER A 281 2.41 8.12 26.95
CA SER A 281 3.73 8.37 26.37
C SER A 281 3.81 9.83 25.96
N THR A 282 4.69 10.59 26.62
CA THR A 282 4.91 12.01 26.29
C THR A 282 6.38 12.28 26.07
N GLY A 283 6.71 13.16 25.12
CA GLY A 283 8.09 13.54 24.90
C GLY A 283 8.33 14.36 23.65
N VAL A 284 9.61 14.71 23.47
CA VAL A 284 10.10 15.44 22.31
C VAL A 284 10.04 14.56 21.06
N THR A 285 9.63 15.16 19.96
CA THR A 285 9.66 14.60 18.61
C THR A 285 10.39 15.54 17.67
N GLY A 286 10.82 15.05 16.52
CA GLY A 286 11.53 15.89 15.57
C GLY A 286 11.91 15.18 14.29
N SER A 287 12.32 15.96 13.30
CA SER A 287 12.86 15.45 12.05
C SER A 287 13.90 16.42 11.51
N LEU A 288 15.01 15.89 11.01
CA LEU A 288 15.99 16.60 10.22
C LEU A 288 16.15 15.85 8.91
N SER A 289 15.87 16.51 7.79
CA SER A 289 15.98 15.93 6.45
C SER A 289 16.80 16.85 5.56
N TYR A 290 17.74 16.27 4.84
CA TYR A 290 18.55 16.94 3.83
C TYR A 290 18.50 16.14 2.53
N ALA A 291 18.27 16.81 1.42
CA ALA A 291 18.32 16.21 0.09
C ALA A 291 19.07 17.15 -0.86
N THR A 292 19.91 16.59 -1.73
CA THR A 292 20.61 17.38 -2.75
C THR A 292 20.57 16.67 -4.09
N PRO A 293 20.22 17.39 -5.18
CA PRO A 293 20.39 16.89 -6.52
C PRO A 293 21.89 16.76 -6.82
N LEU A 294 22.21 15.79 -7.67
CA LEU A 294 23.55 15.50 -8.16
C LEU A 294 23.46 15.24 -9.67
N PRO A 295 24.56 15.36 -10.43
CA PRO A 295 24.52 15.23 -11.90
C PRO A 295 23.89 13.93 -12.40
N SER A 296 23.96 12.86 -11.61
CA SER A 296 23.43 11.54 -11.96
C SER A 296 22.34 11.07 -10.98
N GLY A 297 21.59 11.96 -10.32
CA GLY A 297 20.50 11.60 -9.41
C GLY A 297 20.45 12.47 -8.15
N SER A 298 20.39 11.88 -6.97
CA SER A 298 20.29 12.64 -5.71
C SER A 298 20.90 11.89 -4.52
N LEU A 299 21.26 12.65 -3.48
CA LEU A 299 21.69 12.13 -2.17
C LEU A 299 20.70 12.65 -1.12
N SER A 300 20.33 11.81 -0.16
CA SER A 300 19.48 12.19 0.96
C SER A 300 20.00 11.65 2.29
N ALA A 301 19.72 12.38 3.36
CA ALA A 301 19.94 11.95 4.73
C ALA A 301 18.76 12.41 5.58
N SER A 302 18.28 11.55 6.46
CA SER A 302 17.20 11.91 7.38
C SER A 302 17.38 11.27 8.75
N TYR A 303 17.03 12.04 9.78
CA TYR A 303 16.87 11.60 11.15
C TYR A 303 15.47 11.98 11.61
N SER A 304 14.73 11.05 12.21
CA SER A 304 13.43 11.33 12.79
C SER A 304 13.24 10.64 14.12
N VAL A 305 12.49 11.30 15.00
CA VAL A 305 11.98 10.76 16.26
C VAL A 305 10.48 10.94 16.23
N SER A 306 9.75 9.86 16.00
CA SER A 306 8.31 9.81 16.17
C SER A 306 7.97 9.17 17.52
N ARG A 307 6.73 9.35 17.98
CA ARG A 307 6.28 8.79 19.25
C ARG A 307 4.86 8.26 19.12
N SER A 308 4.69 7.02 19.54
CA SER A 308 3.42 6.32 19.65
C SER A 308 3.17 5.95 21.12
N ASP A 309 2.10 5.21 21.35
CA ASP A 309 1.81 4.53 22.60
C ASP A 309 2.81 3.39 22.93
N SER A 310 3.54 2.88 21.92
CA SER A 310 4.61 1.91 22.11
C SER A 310 5.88 2.55 22.65
N GLY A 311 6.07 3.85 22.42
CA GLY A 311 7.24 4.61 22.83
C GLY A 311 7.77 5.52 21.71
N ALA A 312 9.03 5.95 21.83
CA ALA A 312 9.69 6.68 20.75
C ALA A 312 10.23 5.71 19.69
N VAL A 313 10.11 6.09 18.42
CA VAL A 313 10.77 5.41 17.30
C VAL A 313 11.80 6.37 16.71
N ASP A 314 13.07 6.07 16.94
CA ASP A 314 14.18 6.81 16.35
C ASP A 314 14.58 6.15 15.04
N THR A 315 14.81 6.94 14.01
CA THR A 315 15.18 6.45 12.67
C THR A 315 16.24 7.35 12.06
N LEU A 316 17.36 6.75 11.66
CA LEU A 316 18.40 7.41 10.86
C LEU A 316 18.48 6.70 9.50
N ARG A 317 18.49 7.43 8.40
CA ARG A 317 18.66 6.91 7.04
C ARG A 317 19.57 7.79 6.20
N VAL A 318 20.33 7.15 5.32
CA VAL A 318 21.09 7.79 4.24
C VAL A 318 20.76 7.07 2.96
N GLY A 319 20.40 7.83 1.92
CA GLY A 319 19.94 7.32 0.64
C GLY A 319 20.70 7.92 -0.54
N ARG A 320 20.81 7.14 -1.61
CA ARG A 320 21.36 7.57 -2.89
C ARG A 320 20.43 7.10 -4.00
N GLN A 321 20.11 8.01 -4.92
CA GLN A 321 19.43 7.70 -6.17
C GLN A 321 20.36 7.96 -7.35
N TYR A 322 20.33 7.03 -8.30
CA TYR A 322 20.96 7.15 -9.60
C TYR A 322 19.91 7.15 -10.70
N VAL A 323 20.00 8.13 -11.59
CA VAL A 323 19.27 8.15 -12.86
C VAL A 323 20.20 7.57 -13.92
N LEU A 324 19.74 6.52 -14.59
CA LEU A 324 20.46 5.78 -15.62
C LEU A 324 19.80 6.06 -16.98
N PRO A 325 20.52 5.91 -18.11
CA PRO A 325 19.94 6.12 -19.44
C PRO A 325 18.69 5.28 -19.73
N THR A 326 18.60 4.10 -19.11
CA THR A 326 17.49 3.14 -19.31
C THR A 326 16.78 2.80 -18.01
N GLY A 327 16.87 3.63 -16.96
CA GLY A 327 16.21 3.33 -15.70
C GLY A 327 16.69 4.14 -14.50
N SER A 328 16.50 3.59 -13.31
CA SER A 328 16.95 4.21 -12.06
C SER A 328 17.27 3.15 -11.01
N ILE A 329 18.22 3.47 -10.14
CA ILE A 329 18.50 2.66 -8.95
C ILE A 329 18.65 3.58 -7.75
N GLY A 330 17.80 3.37 -6.75
CA GLY A 330 17.87 3.99 -5.45
C GLY A 330 18.20 2.94 -4.39
N PHE A 331 19.03 3.31 -3.42
CA PHE A 331 19.22 2.50 -2.22
C PHE A 331 19.33 3.40 -1.00
N ASP A 332 18.89 2.90 0.14
CA ASP A 332 19.05 3.55 1.43
C ASP A 332 19.47 2.54 2.50
N ILE A 333 20.23 3.03 3.47
CA ILE A 333 20.66 2.26 4.63
C ILE A 333 20.48 3.10 5.88
N GLY A 334 20.11 2.46 6.98
CA GLY A 334 19.83 3.14 8.21
C GLY A 334 19.71 2.22 9.41
N ALA A 335 19.38 2.82 10.54
CA ALA A 335 19.03 2.08 11.75
C ALA A 335 17.79 2.68 12.40
N SER A 336 17.00 1.85 13.05
CA SER A 336 15.87 2.31 13.87
C SER A 336 15.78 1.55 15.19
N SER A 337 15.39 2.26 16.25
CA SER A 337 15.08 1.73 17.57
C SER A 337 13.63 1.98 17.91
N ILE A 338 12.99 1.01 18.56
CA ILE A 338 11.61 1.13 19.07
C ILE A 338 11.67 1.17 20.59
N ALA A 339 11.09 2.19 21.21
CA ALA A 339 10.99 2.34 22.66
C ALA A 339 12.35 2.25 23.40
N GLY A 340 13.43 2.77 22.80
CA GLY A 340 14.78 2.73 23.38
C GLY A 340 15.47 1.36 23.35
N SER A 341 14.90 0.38 22.64
CA SER A 341 15.57 -0.90 22.37
C SER A 341 16.82 -0.72 21.48
N SER A 342 17.65 -1.76 21.40
CA SER A 342 18.83 -1.76 20.53
C SER A 342 18.44 -1.46 19.09
N ALA A 343 19.09 -0.48 18.47
CA ALA A 343 18.83 -0.13 17.08
C ALA A 343 19.09 -1.32 16.14
N ARG A 344 18.20 -1.50 15.16
CA ARG A 344 18.25 -2.58 14.17
C ARG A 344 18.39 -1.99 12.78
N LEU A 345 19.08 -2.72 11.90
CA LEU A 345 19.29 -2.33 10.51
C LEU A 345 17.94 -2.21 9.77
N ILE A 346 17.81 -1.10 9.05
CA ILE A 346 16.73 -0.82 8.10
C ILE A 346 17.36 -0.34 6.79
N GLY A 347 16.57 -0.27 5.72
CA GLY A 347 17.07 0.19 4.44
C GLY A 347 16.18 -0.27 3.30
N GLY A 348 16.59 0.02 2.08
CA GLY A 348 15.85 -0.37 0.91
C GLY A 348 16.65 -0.30 -0.37
N VAL A 349 16.14 -0.95 -1.40
CA VAL A 349 16.62 -0.89 -2.77
C VAL A 349 15.41 -0.77 -3.68
N ASN A 350 15.40 0.25 -4.53
CA ASN A 350 14.41 0.42 -5.60
C ASN A 350 15.16 0.47 -6.92
N TRP A 351 14.97 -0.52 -7.78
CA TRP A 351 15.61 -0.60 -9.08
C TRP A 351 14.56 -0.77 -10.16
N ARG A 352 14.67 0.03 -11.20
CA ARG A 352 13.86 -0.04 -12.42
C ARG A 352 14.77 0.00 -13.62
N GLN A 353 14.55 -0.90 -14.57
CA GLN A 353 15.29 -0.93 -15.82
C GLN A 353 14.38 -1.29 -16.97
N THR A 354 14.39 -0.44 -17.99
CA THR A 354 13.85 -0.73 -19.31
C THR A 354 14.89 -1.52 -20.10
N LEU A 355 14.48 -2.68 -20.62
CA LEU A 355 15.28 -3.56 -21.46
C LEU A 355 14.82 -3.40 -22.91
N PRO A 356 15.65 -3.75 -23.92
CA PRO A 356 15.25 -3.67 -25.32
C PRO A 356 13.95 -4.43 -25.66
N SER A 357 13.66 -5.49 -24.91
CA SER A 357 12.48 -6.34 -25.09
C SER A 357 11.79 -6.63 -23.75
N GLY A 358 11.70 -5.65 -22.86
CA GLY A 358 11.02 -5.86 -21.58
C GLY A 358 11.33 -4.85 -20.50
N SER A 359 11.01 -5.20 -19.27
CA SER A 359 11.30 -4.38 -18.10
C SER A 359 11.59 -5.24 -16.87
N LEU A 360 12.38 -4.69 -15.97
CA LEU A 360 12.68 -5.25 -14.66
C LEU A 360 12.37 -4.18 -13.60
N SER A 361 11.66 -4.57 -12.55
CA SER A 361 11.57 -3.77 -11.34
C SER A 361 11.80 -4.59 -10.08
N LEU A 362 12.49 -4.00 -9.11
CA LEU A 362 12.80 -4.60 -7.81
C LEU A 362 12.58 -3.54 -6.75
N SER A 363 11.80 -3.85 -5.73
CA SER A 363 11.63 -3.03 -4.54
C SER A 363 11.88 -3.91 -3.32
N LEU A 364 12.88 -3.57 -2.52
CA LEU A 364 13.15 -4.14 -1.21
C LEU A 364 13.04 -3.00 -0.21
N ASN A 365 12.27 -3.17 0.86
CA ASN A 365 12.21 -2.21 1.95
C ASN A 365 12.19 -2.94 3.28
N ARG A 366 12.97 -2.43 4.23
CA ARG A 366 12.85 -2.75 5.64
C ARG A 366 12.64 -1.46 6.42
N SER A 367 11.57 -1.42 7.20
CA SER A 367 11.14 -0.23 7.95
C SER A 367 10.42 -0.62 9.23
N VAL A 368 10.20 0.34 10.12
CA VAL A 368 9.26 0.21 11.24
C VAL A 368 7.90 0.68 10.78
N GLN A 369 6.87 -0.12 10.98
CA GLN A 369 5.48 0.20 10.65
C GLN A 369 4.57 -0.27 11.79
N ALA A 370 3.54 0.51 12.10
CA ALA A 370 2.50 0.10 13.03
C ALA A 370 1.59 -0.95 12.36
N ASP A 371 1.32 -2.05 13.06
CA ASP A 371 0.47 -3.12 12.54
C ASP A 371 -1.03 -2.88 12.83
N ALA A 372 -1.87 -3.88 12.55
CA ALA A 372 -3.31 -3.84 12.78
C ALA A 372 -3.72 -3.63 14.24
N ASN A 373 -2.80 -3.78 15.21
CA ASN A 373 -3.01 -3.52 16.64
C ASN A 373 -2.37 -2.19 17.08
N ASN A 374 -1.86 -1.40 16.13
CA ASN A 374 -1.06 -0.20 16.36
C ASN A 374 0.24 -0.47 17.14
N GLU A 375 0.79 -1.68 17.04
CA GLU A 375 2.11 -2.01 17.58
C GLU A 375 3.19 -1.72 16.55
N ASP A 376 4.22 -0.95 16.92
CA ASP A 376 5.35 -0.65 16.05
C ASP A 376 6.23 -1.89 15.86
N ARG A 377 6.36 -2.34 14.61
CA ARG A 377 7.07 -3.58 14.27
C ARG A 377 7.97 -3.38 13.07
N PHE A 378 9.06 -4.15 13.05
CA PHE A 378 9.92 -4.20 11.88
C PHE A 378 9.26 -5.04 10.79
N THR A 379 9.13 -4.44 9.62
CA THR A 379 8.52 -5.02 8.43
C THR A 379 9.55 -5.07 7.33
N THR A 380 9.62 -6.19 6.59
CA THR A 380 10.43 -6.35 5.37
C THR A 380 9.52 -6.73 4.22
N SER A 381 9.52 -5.92 3.16
CA SER A 381 8.80 -6.16 1.92
C SER A 381 9.79 -6.28 0.77
N LEU A 382 9.56 -7.25 -0.10
CA LEU A 382 10.26 -7.44 -1.37
C LEU A 382 9.20 -7.64 -2.45
N ALA A 383 9.29 -6.89 -3.54
CA ALA A 383 8.54 -7.10 -4.77
C ALA A 383 9.50 -7.07 -5.96
N ALA A 384 9.48 -8.10 -6.79
CA ALA A 384 10.26 -8.21 -8.01
C ALA A 384 9.31 -8.47 -9.18
N ARG A 385 9.50 -7.75 -10.27
CA ARG A 385 8.78 -7.92 -11.53
C ARG A 385 9.76 -8.07 -12.67
N TYR A 386 9.45 -8.99 -13.55
CA TYR A 386 10.08 -9.10 -14.84
C TYR A 386 9.01 -9.24 -15.91
N SER A 387 9.15 -8.48 -16.98
CA SER A 387 8.36 -8.64 -18.19
C SER A 387 9.29 -8.78 -19.39
N HIS A 388 8.93 -9.67 -20.31
CA HIS A 388 9.66 -9.89 -21.55
C HIS A 388 8.68 -9.86 -22.71
N GLN A 389 8.89 -8.92 -23.64
CA GLN A 389 8.13 -8.82 -24.87
C GLN A 389 8.67 -9.85 -25.87
N VAL A 390 7.82 -10.82 -26.21
CA VAL A 390 8.14 -11.85 -27.22
C VAL A 390 7.94 -11.28 -28.63
N ASN A 391 6.88 -10.49 -28.81
CA ASN A 391 6.56 -9.73 -30.01
C ASN A 391 5.57 -8.60 -29.67
N GLU A 392 5.07 -7.89 -30.68
CA GLU A 392 4.15 -6.75 -30.50
C GLU A 392 2.87 -7.07 -29.71
N THR A 393 2.40 -8.32 -29.74
CA THR A 393 1.13 -8.72 -29.12
C THR A 393 1.30 -9.69 -27.96
N SER A 394 2.53 -10.15 -27.66
CA SER A 394 2.78 -11.25 -26.74
C SER A 394 3.88 -10.93 -25.75
N SER A 395 3.66 -11.21 -24.47
CA SER A 395 4.66 -11.05 -23.42
C SER A 395 4.64 -12.19 -22.40
N LEU A 396 5.77 -12.40 -21.75
CA LEU A 396 5.92 -13.26 -20.59
C LEU A 396 6.11 -12.38 -19.35
N PHE A 397 5.61 -12.82 -18.21
CA PHE A 397 5.86 -12.16 -16.93
C PHE A 397 6.27 -13.16 -15.85
N ALA A 398 7.11 -12.69 -14.93
CA ALA A 398 7.46 -13.36 -13.70
C ALA A 398 7.48 -12.34 -12.56
N ASN A 399 6.63 -12.55 -11.56
CA ASN A 399 6.50 -11.69 -10.39
C ASN A 399 6.80 -12.51 -9.13
N ALA A 400 7.53 -11.93 -8.19
CA ALA A 400 7.80 -12.52 -6.89
C ALA A 400 7.63 -11.48 -5.79
N SER A 401 7.05 -11.88 -4.66
CA SER A 401 6.95 -11.04 -3.48
C SER A 401 7.19 -11.82 -2.19
N TYR A 402 7.78 -11.13 -1.23
CA TYR A 402 8.06 -11.65 0.10
C TYR A 402 7.76 -10.58 1.14
N PHE A 403 7.00 -10.95 2.17
CA PHE A 403 6.64 -10.06 3.26
C PHE A 403 6.94 -10.73 4.60
N LEU A 404 7.58 -10.00 5.49
CA LEU A 404 7.90 -10.43 6.85
C LEU A 404 7.53 -9.32 7.82
N VAL A 405 6.77 -9.66 8.85
CA VAL A 405 6.61 -8.82 10.04
C VAL A 405 7.24 -9.56 11.21
N ASP A 406 8.24 -8.93 11.82
CA ASP A 406 8.98 -9.50 12.95
C ASP A 406 8.05 -9.71 14.15
N GLY A 407 8.19 -10.84 14.84
CA GLY A 407 7.46 -11.10 16.08
C GLY A 407 7.90 -10.17 17.21
N THR A 408 7.03 -10.00 18.20
CA THR A 408 7.30 -9.25 19.43
C THR A 408 7.14 -10.17 20.64
N GLY A 409 7.22 -9.62 21.86
CA GLY A 409 6.92 -10.36 23.09
C GLY A 409 5.44 -10.77 23.21
N THR A 410 4.58 -10.26 22.34
CA THR A 410 3.12 -10.49 22.37
C THR A 410 2.52 -10.85 21.02
N ALA A 411 3.23 -10.66 19.92
CA ALA A 411 2.75 -10.94 18.56
C ALA A 411 3.63 -11.95 17.80
N ASN A 412 3.01 -12.86 17.05
CA ASN A 412 3.70 -13.85 16.23
C ASN A 412 4.46 -13.18 15.07
N GLN A 413 5.61 -13.76 14.71
CA GLN A 413 6.24 -13.44 13.43
C GLN A 413 5.41 -14.05 12.30
N THR A 414 5.17 -13.27 11.24
CA THR A 414 4.46 -13.76 10.06
C THR A 414 5.28 -13.55 8.80
N THR A 415 5.29 -14.55 7.94
CA THR A 415 5.92 -14.51 6.62
C THR A 415 4.92 -14.88 5.53
N ARG A 416 4.91 -14.13 4.43
CA ARG A 416 4.19 -14.45 3.20
C ARG A 416 5.12 -14.46 2.00
N THR A 417 4.81 -15.33 1.04
CA THR A 417 5.52 -15.40 -0.24
C THR A 417 4.51 -15.64 -1.35
N THR A 418 4.60 -14.85 -2.42
CA THR A 418 3.80 -15.08 -3.63
C THR A 418 4.71 -15.06 -4.85
N ILE A 419 4.56 -16.05 -5.72
CA ILE A 419 5.25 -16.15 -7.02
C ILE A 419 4.18 -16.33 -8.09
N SER A 420 4.26 -15.55 -9.16
CA SER A 420 3.35 -15.63 -10.30
C SER A 420 4.14 -15.65 -11.59
N MET A 421 3.83 -16.56 -12.49
CA MET A 421 4.44 -16.62 -13.82
C MET A 421 3.34 -16.82 -14.85
N GLY A 422 3.48 -16.19 -16.01
CA GLY A 422 2.47 -16.34 -17.03
C GLY A 422 2.82 -15.71 -18.37
N TYR A 423 1.83 -15.76 -19.24
CA TYR A 423 1.84 -15.30 -20.60
C TYR A 423 0.65 -14.36 -20.81
N SER A 424 0.91 -13.22 -21.44
CA SER A 424 -0.09 -12.22 -21.79
C SER A 424 -0.10 -12.03 -23.31
N ARG A 425 -1.29 -11.96 -23.90
CA ARG A 425 -1.47 -11.77 -25.33
C ARG A 425 -2.62 -10.82 -25.64
N ALA A 426 -2.32 -9.76 -26.38
CA ALA A 426 -3.33 -8.97 -27.08
C ALA A 426 -3.92 -9.81 -28.22
N LEU A 427 -5.19 -10.20 -28.09
CA LEU A 427 -5.92 -10.95 -29.12
C LEU A 427 -6.40 -10.02 -30.24
N THR A 428 -6.80 -8.81 -29.86
CA THR A 428 -7.15 -7.68 -30.74
C THR A 428 -6.73 -6.38 -30.02
N GLU A 429 -7.04 -5.21 -30.58
CA GLU A 429 -6.79 -3.91 -29.93
C GLU A 429 -7.45 -3.81 -28.54
N ASP A 430 -8.68 -4.31 -28.40
CA ASP A 430 -9.42 -4.22 -27.12
C ASP A 430 -9.31 -5.44 -26.20
N TRP A 431 -8.93 -6.61 -26.73
CA TRP A 431 -9.00 -7.89 -26.01
C TRP A 431 -7.62 -8.36 -25.59
N ASN A 432 -7.47 -8.68 -24.30
CA ASN A 432 -6.27 -9.25 -23.73
C ASN A 432 -6.54 -10.60 -23.07
N LEU A 433 -5.68 -11.58 -23.32
CA LEU A 433 -5.68 -12.90 -22.70
C LEU A 433 -4.47 -13.02 -21.79
N ASP A 434 -4.69 -13.40 -20.53
CA ASP A 434 -3.65 -13.72 -19.57
C ASP A 434 -3.81 -15.17 -19.11
N ALA A 435 -2.73 -15.93 -19.09
CA ALA A 435 -2.72 -17.29 -18.56
C ALA A 435 -1.47 -17.52 -17.72
N GLY A 436 -1.57 -18.24 -16.61
CA GLY A 436 -0.42 -18.43 -15.75
C GLY A 436 -0.63 -19.35 -14.57
N ILE A 437 0.39 -19.39 -13.73
CA ILE A 437 0.47 -20.14 -12.49
C ILE A 437 0.79 -19.20 -11.32
N ASN A 438 0.27 -19.56 -10.15
CA ASN A 438 0.53 -18.85 -8.90
C ASN A 438 1.00 -19.85 -7.83
N TYR A 439 1.96 -19.43 -7.02
CA TYR A 439 2.35 -20.10 -5.78
C TYR A 439 2.24 -19.09 -4.64
N ASN A 440 1.55 -19.46 -3.57
CA ASN A 440 1.38 -18.68 -2.38
C ASN A 440 1.80 -19.50 -1.16
N ALA A 441 2.48 -18.88 -0.22
CA ALA A 441 2.85 -19.49 1.04
C ALA A 441 2.69 -18.51 2.20
N ARG A 442 2.24 -19.03 3.34
CA ARG A 442 2.19 -18.33 4.63
C ARG A 442 2.87 -19.20 5.68
N LYS A 443 3.67 -18.57 6.54
CA LYS A 443 4.31 -19.21 7.70
C LYS A 443 4.17 -18.31 8.92
N GLU A 444 3.90 -18.92 10.06
CA GLU A 444 3.87 -18.25 11.37
C GLU A 444 4.80 -18.92 12.36
N VAL A 445 5.44 -18.11 13.20
CA VAL A 445 6.31 -18.54 14.30
C VAL A 445 5.79 -17.93 15.59
N ALA A 446 5.68 -18.76 16.63
CA ALA A 446 5.08 -18.36 17.90
C ALA A 446 5.91 -17.30 18.62
N VAL A 447 5.21 -16.47 19.40
CA VAL A 447 5.82 -15.56 20.37
C VAL A 447 6.86 -16.28 21.23
N GLY A 448 8.06 -15.71 21.33
CA GLY A 448 9.14 -16.20 22.19
C GLY A 448 9.76 -17.55 21.78
N ALA A 449 9.29 -18.15 20.69
CA ALA A 449 9.77 -19.44 20.25
C ALA A 449 10.95 -19.29 19.26
N PRO A 450 11.88 -20.27 19.19
CA PRO A 450 12.96 -20.23 18.21
C PRO A 450 12.41 -20.04 16.79
N THR A 451 13.13 -19.35 15.91
CA THR A 451 12.68 -19.14 14.50
C THR A 451 12.48 -20.44 13.71
N SER A 452 12.97 -21.56 14.24
CA SER A 452 12.73 -22.92 13.74
C SER A 452 11.36 -23.52 14.16
N SER A 453 10.73 -23.06 15.24
CA SER A 453 9.42 -23.56 15.68
C SER A 453 8.27 -22.88 14.93
N THR A 454 7.59 -23.65 14.09
CA THR A 454 6.52 -23.15 13.22
C THR A 454 5.17 -23.41 13.88
N LEU A 455 4.34 -22.39 14.07
CA LEU A 455 2.94 -22.55 14.52
C LEU A 455 2.07 -23.17 13.42
N GLY A 456 2.30 -22.74 12.19
CA GLY A 456 1.53 -23.18 11.04
C GLY A 456 2.20 -22.80 9.72
N ARG A 457 1.96 -23.61 8.69
CA ARG A 457 2.40 -23.34 7.32
C ARG A 457 1.32 -23.75 6.33
N GLY A 458 0.85 -22.76 5.55
CA GLY A 458 -0.08 -22.94 4.45
C GLY A 458 0.62 -22.67 3.12
N THR A 459 0.30 -23.49 2.13
CA THR A 459 0.74 -23.29 0.74
C THR A 459 -0.44 -23.47 -0.20
N SER A 460 -0.44 -22.73 -1.30
CA SER A 460 -1.44 -22.83 -2.37
C SER A 460 -0.74 -22.69 -3.72
N ASN A 461 -1.10 -23.53 -4.65
CA ASN A 461 -0.75 -23.50 -6.06
C ASN A 461 -2.02 -23.20 -6.85
N GLY A 462 -1.89 -22.43 -7.91
CA GLY A 462 -3.00 -22.04 -8.75
C GLY A 462 -2.64 -22.06 -10.21
N VAL A 463 -3.62 -22.39 -11.05
CA VAL A 463 -3.61 -22.10 -12.49
C VAL A 463 -4.73 -21.10 -12.76
N PHE A 464 -4.52 -20.18 -13.68
CA PHE A 464 -5.56 -19.24 -14.09
C PHE A 464 -5.48 -18.91 -15.58
N VAL A 465 -6.65 -18.55 -16.11
CA VAL A 465 -6.81 -17.93 -17.43
C VAL A 465 -7.80 -16.79 -17.28
N SER A 466 -7.47 -15.63 -17.82
CA SER A 466 -8.30 -14.43 -17.77
C SER A 466 -8.39 -13.81 -19.16
N LEU A 467 -9.58 -13.38 -19.53
CA LEU A 467 -9.86 -12.66 -20.75
C LEU A 467 -10.47 -11.31 -20.34
N SER A 468 -9.87 -10.21 -20.76
CA SER A 468 -10.34 -8.86 -20.44
C SER A 468 -10.56 -8.04 -21.70
N ARG A 469 -11.55 -7.16 -21.65
CA ARG A 469 -11.84 -6.15 -22.67
C ARG A 469 -12.10 -4.79 -22.04
N LYS A 470 -11.62 -3.74 -22.70
CA LYS A 470 -11.98 -2.35 -22.42
C LYS A 470 -12.83 -1.78 -23.57
N PHE A 471 -13.78 -0.92 -23.22
CA PHE A 471 -14.62 -0.18 -24.15
C PHE A 471 -14.51 1.29 -23.81
N ASP A 472 -14.17 2.12 -24.79
CA ASP A 472 -14.41 3.57 -24.70
C ASP A 472 -15.86 3.82 -25.14
N LEU A 473 -16.63 4.55 -24.33
CA LEU A 473 -18.06 4.79 -24.57
C LEU A 473 -18.34 6.16 -25.20
N ASN A 474 -17.28 6.93 -25.49
CA ASN A 474 -17.34 8.30 -26.00
C ASN A 474 -16.84 8.43 -27.43
#